data_AF-A0A2H9PF27-F1
#
_entry.id   AF-A0A2H9PF27-F1
#
_cell.length_a   1.000
_cell.length_b   1.000
_cell.length_c   1.000
_cell.angle_alpha   90.00
_cell.angle_beta   90.00
_cell.angle_gamma   90.00
#
_symmetry.space_group_name_H-M   'P 1'
#
loop_
_entity.id
_entity.type
_entity.pdbx_description
1 polymer ?
#
loop_
_entity_poly.entity_id
_entity_poly.type
_entity_poly.pdbx_seq_one_letter_code
_entity_poly.pdbx_strand_id
1 'polypeptide(L)' 'MFTGESTYQEVIAKEESYKILAKHGVPCVTCQMARYEMGKLKLGSISEMYGLDLKALLDDLNKIK' A
#
# COMPACT_ATOMS: atom_id res chain seq x y z
N MET A 1 3.58 4.92 -12.64
CA MET A 1 2.62 3.89 -12.20
C MET A 1 3.16 3.15 -10.97
N PHE A 2 2.30 2.65 -10.07
CA PHE A 2 2.61 1.65 -9.03
C PHE A 2 2.25 0.27 -9.56
N THR A 3 2.97 -0.75 -9.10
CA THR A 3 2.76 -2.17 -9.46
C THR A 3 2.83 -3.05 -8.22
N GLY A 4 2.57 -4.35 -8.35
CA GLY A 4 2.78 -5.31 -7.26
C GLY A 4 4.21 -5.32 -6.72
N GLU A 5 5.19 -4.93 -7.54
CA GLU A 5 6.61 -4.84 -7.18
C GLU A 5 6.99 -3.56 -6.44
N SER A 6 6.11 -2.55 -6.45
CA SER A 6 6.32 -1.32 -5.70
C SER A 6 6.33 -1.62 -4.20
N THR A 7 7.29 -1.04 -3.51
CA THR A 7 7.43 -1.16 -2.06
C THR A 7 6.40 -0.30 -1.34
N TYR A 8 6.02 -0.70 -0.13
CA TYR A 8 5.13 0.09 0.71
C TYR A 8 5.65 1.51 0.94
N GLN A 9 6.96 1.66 1.17
CA GLN A 9 7.60 2.95 1.40
C GLN A 9 7.46 3.91 0.21
N GLU A 10 7.59 3.42 -1.02
CA GLU A 10 7.38 4.24 -2.24
C GLU A 10 5.95 4.75 -2.36
N VAL A 11 4.98 3.98 -1.87
CA VAL A 11 3.55 4.33 -1.92
C VAL A 11 3.21 5.38 -0.87
N ILE A 12 3.61 5.15 0.38
CA ILE A 12 3.28 6.03 1.52
C ILE A 12 4.05 7.37 1.51
N ALA A 13 5.01 7.53 0.60
CA ALA A 13 5.63 8.83 0.30
C ALA A 13 4.62 9.86 -0.24
N LYS A 14 3.43 9.40 -0.70
CA LYS A 14 2.29 10.24 -1.06
C LYS A 14 1.28 10.24 0.09
N GLU A 15 0.97 11.39 0.67
CA GLU A 15 0.01 11.47 1.79
C GLU A 15 -1.40 11.02 1.38
N GLU A 16 -1.80 11.26 0.14
CA GLU A 16 -3.10 10.83 -0.39
C GLU A 16 -3.24 9.30 -0.42
N SER A 17 -2.13 8.56 -0.48
CA SER A 17 -2.14 7.10 -0.52
C SER A 17 -2.68 6.48 0.77
N TYR A 18 -2.54 7.13 1.93
CA TYR A 18 -3.00 6.58 3.22
C TYR A 18 -4.51 6.30 3.21
N LYS A 19 -5.30 7.20 2.60
CA LYS A 19 -6.75 7.03 2.48
C LYS A 19 -7.12 5.85 1.57
N ILE A 20 -6.37 5.64 0.50
CA ILE A 20 -6.58 4.54 -0.44
C ILE A 20 -6.19 3.21 0.21
N LEU A 21 -5.01 3.14 0.83
CA LEU A 21 -4.54 1.96 1.53
C LEU A 21 -5.53 1.54 2.63
N ALA A 22 -6.04 2.49 3.41
CA ALA A 22 -7.08 2.23 4.42
C ALA A 22 -8.40 1.75 3.81
N LYS A 23 -8.85 2.37 2.70
CA LYS A 23 -10.06 1.95 1.96
C LYS A 23 -9.98 0.49 1.48
N HIS A 24 -8.78 0.06 1.06
CA HIS A 24 -8.52 -1.31 0.59
C HIS A 24 -8.14 -2.28 1.69
N GLY A 25 -8.18 -1.88 2.96
CA GLY A 25 -7.98 -2.78 4.10
C GLY A 25 -6.54 -3.03 4.51
N VAL A 26 -5.56 -2.24 4.00
CA VAL A 26 -4.19 -2.30 4.49
C VAL A 26 -4.17 -1.86 5.96
N PRO A 27 -3.66 -2.68 6.90
CA PRO A 27 -3.71 -2.34 8.31
C PRO A 27 -2.69 -1.27 8.69
N CYS A 28 -2.99 -0.53 9.76
CA CYS A 28 -2.03 0.31 10.48
C CYS A 28 -1.26 1.32 9.61
N VAL A 29 -1.90 1.90 8.59
CA VAL A 29 -1.23 2.76 7.59
C VAL A 29 -0.56 4.02 8.17
N THR A 30 -1.02 4.50 9.33
CA THR A 30 -0.45 5.64 10.07
C THR A 30 0.52 5.25 11.19
N CYS A 31 0.65 3.96 11.50
CA CYS A 31 1.51 3.48 12.59
C CYS A 31 2.98 3.53 12.19
N GLN A 32 3.82 4.14 13.03
CA GLN A 32 5.26 4.26 12.77
C GLN A 32 5.95 2.88 12.71
N MET A 33 5.56 1.95 13.58
CA MET A 33 6.10 0.59 13.59
C MET A 33 5.75 -0.15 12.29
N ALA A 34 4.49 -0.07 11.87
CA ALA A 34 4.00 -0.67 10.63
C ALA A 34 4.75 -0.14 9.40
N ARG A 35 5.05 1.16 9.36
CA ARG A 35 5.87 1.76 8.29
C ARG A 35 7.30 1.23 8.27
N TYR A 36 7.90 1.01 9.44
CA TYR A 36 9.23 0.44 9.56
C TYR A 36 9.28 -1.03 9.10
N GLU A 37 8.35 -1.85 9.58
CA GLU A 37 8.26 -3.28 9.27
C GLU A 37 7.88 -3.54 7.81
N MET A 38 6.83 -2.88 7.33
CA MET A 38 6.30 -3.09 5.98
C MET A 38 7.02 -2.27 4.91
N GLY A 39 7.83 -1.27 5.27
CA GLY A 39 8.41 -0.31 4.32
C GLY A 39 9.13 -0.95 3.13
N LYS A 40 9.81 -2.08 3.38
CA LYS A 40 10.55 -2.85 2.36
C LYS A 40 9.72 -3.93 1.66
N LEU A 41 8.52 -4.22 2.16
CA LEU A 41 7.64 -5.21 1.57
C LEU A 41 7.00 -4.66 0.31
N LYS A 42 6.81 -5.54 -0.67
CA LYS A 42 6.10 -5.26 -1.91
C LYS A 42 4.59 -5.24 -1.68
N LEU A 43 3.88 -4.39 -2.43
CA LEU A 43 2.41 -4.34 -2.38
C LEU A 43 1.77 -5.70 -2.68
N GLY A 44 2.36 -6.49 -3.59
CA GLY A 44 1.90 -7.85 -3.88
C GLY A 44 1.93 -8.72 -2.63
N SER A 45 3.06 -8.76 -1.93
CA SER A 45 3.23 -9.54 -0.70
C SER A 45 2.31 -9.07 0.43
N ILE A 46 2.11 -7.75 0.58
CA ILE A 46 1.17 -7.19 1.56
C ILE A 46 -0.27 -7.61 1.22
N SER A 47 -0.62 -7.58 -0.06
CA SER A 47 -1.95 -7.97 -0.52
C SER A 47 -2.22 -9.45 -0.28
N GLU A 48 -1.23 -10.32 -0.53
CA GLU A 48 -1.34 -11.74 -0.19
C GLU A 48 -1.47 -11.98 1.32
N MET A 49 -0.63 -11.32 2.13
CA MET A 49 -0.60 -11.48 3.58
C MET A 49 -1.92 -11.11 4.25
N TYR A 50 -2.57 -10.04 3.77
CA TYR A 50 -3.82 -9.54 4.34
C TYR A 50 -5.07 -9.88 3.51
N GLY A 51 -4.94 -10.66 2.43
CA GLY A 51 -6.06 -11.04 1.58
C GLY A 51 -6.73 -9.87 0.83
N LEU A 52 -5.92 -8.90 0.38
CA LEU A 52 -6.38 -7.70 -0.30
C LEU A 52 -6.51 -7.92 -1.81
N ASP A 53 -7.44 -7.22 -2.45
CA ASP A 53 -7.51 -7.13 -3.90
C ASP A 53 -6.41 -6.20 -4.43
N LEU A 54 -5.26 -6.79 -4.76
CA LEU A 54 -4.10 -6.07 -5.30
C LEU A 54 -4.48 -5.25 -6.53
N LYS A 55 -5.32 -5.78 -7.42
CA LYS A 55 -5.67 -5.11 -8.67
C LYS A 55 -6.48 -3.85 -8.38
N ALA A 56 -7.53 -3.96 -7.56
CA ALA A 56 -8.35 -2.82 -7.18
C ALA A 56 -7.54 -1.75 -6.41
N LEU A 57 -6.63 -2.18 -5.53
CA LEU A 57 -5.72 -1.29 -4.82
C LEU A 57 -4.81 -0.51 -5.79
N LEU A 58 -4.17 -1.20 -6.74
CA LEU A 58 -3.30 -0.56 -7.73
C LEU A 58 -4.08 0.38 -8.67
N ASP A 59 -5.30 0.02 -9.07
CA ASP A 59 -6.16 0.85 -9.91
C ASP A 59 -6.49 2.18 -9.21
N ASP A 60 -6.76 2.17 -7.90
CA ASP A 60 -7.00 3.42 -7.15
C ASP A 60 -5.71 4.20 -6.86
N LEU A 61 -4.62 3.53 -6.46
CA LEU A 61 -3.33 4.18 -6.20
C LEU A 61 -2.77 4.88 -7.45
N ASN A 62 -3.04 4.36 -8.65
CA ASN A 62 -2.57 4.97 -9.89
C ASN A 62 -3.39 6.18 -10.33
N LYS A 63 -4.56 6.45 -9.73
CA LYS A 63 -5.36 7.66 -10.00
C LYS A 63 -4.81 8.90 -9.30
N ILE A 64 -4.00 8.73 -8.27
CA ILE A 64 -3.38 9.83 -7.50
C ILE A 64 -1.93 10.11 -7.91
N LYS A 65 -1.40 9.38 -8.91
CA LYS A 65 -0.01 9.49 -9.33
C LYS A 65 0.19 10.54 -10.41
#